data_AF-A0A062GR94-F1
#
_entry.id   AF-A0A062GR94-F1
#
_cell.length_a   1.000
_cell.length_b   1.000
_cell.length_c   1.000
_cell.angle_alpha   90.00
_cell.angle_beta   90.00
_cell.angle_gamma   90.00
#
_symmetry.space_group_name_H-M   'P 1'
#
loop_
_entity.id
_entity.type
_entity.pdbx_description
1 polymer ?
#
loop_
_entity_poly.entity_id
_entity_poly.type
_entity_poly.pdbx_seq_one_letter_code
_entity_poly.pdbx_strand_id
1 'polypeptide(L)'
;MSNEVITEVDLIQQHTQSVAGLATQLGYDGALTVGALEDEIRFYQMRTVEACMELGKRLLILKEMTAHGEFEKRIEILGLSPRMARKFMSAVLKFANRNSNSVLQAAKTQTKLLELVVLDDDDLDFIEQGGSIGAVSLDSIDTMSTRELKQALRDAKADKDAADLLLKKKDEKLNELDAKITKLQSPVQIKKRAESEEQLIAAKALEEANTACLTMHNDTVRFKNTVNSVLDTINEHGLYNIQEQLEALVISAFQQIAQTSVELGIQIDFETMVNPAWLPADQDAAAFDATNVEQ
;
A
#
# COMPACT_ATOMS: atom_id res chain seq x y z
N MET A 1 51.91 -56.66 -46.61
CA MET A 1 50.95 -55.55 -46.61
C MET A 1 51.58 -54.45 -45.77
N SER A 2 52.16 -53.46 -46.44
CA SER A 2 52.89 -52.37 -45.79
C SER A 2 51.88 -51.40 -45.18
N ASN A 3 51.87 -51.27 -43.85
CA ASN A 3 51.18 -50.16 -43.20
C ASN A 3 51.98 -48.89 -43.53
N GLU A 4 51.49 -48.09 -44.48
CA GLU A 4 51.99 -46.73 -44.67
C GLU A 4 51.73 -45.95 -43.38
N VAL A 5 52.81 -45.51 -42.73
CA VAL A 5 52.73 -44.63 -41.57
C VAL A 5 52.35 -43.26 -42.12
N ILE A 6 51.07 -42.92 -42.04
CA ILE A 6 50.58 -41.58 -42.35
C ILE A 6 51.30 -40.59 -41.43
N THR A 7 52.07 -39.68 -42.00
CA THR A 7 52.79 -38.67 -41.21
C THR A 7 51.89 -37.48 -40.90
N GLU A 8 52.21 -36.74 -39.82
CA GLU A 8 51.49 -35.51 -39.45
C GLU A 8 51.48 -34.47 -40.59
N VAL A 9 52.55 -34.46 -41.40
CA VAL A 9 52.68 -33.60 -42.58
C VAL A 9 51.67 -33.98 -43.67
N ASP A 10 51.46 -35.28 -43.92
CA ASP A 10 50.49 -35.76 -44.91
C ASP A 10 49.05 -35.38 -44.52
N LEU A 11 48.73 -35.42 -43.22
CA LEU A 11 47.42 -35.01 -42.70
C LEU A 11 47.17 -33.51 -42.88
N ILE A 12 48.16 -32.66 -42.59
CA ILE A 12 48.06 -31.19 -42.78
C ILE A 12 47.90 -30.86 -44.28
N GLN A 13 48.66 -31.54 -45.15
CA GLN A 13 48.57 -31.37 -46.59
C GLN A 13 47.17 -31.75 -47.11
N GLN A 14 46.64 -32.90 -46.66
CA GLN A 14 45.30 -33.37 -47.04
C GLN A 14 44.21 -32.42 -46.53
N HIS A 15 44.33 -31.91 -45.31
CA HIS A 15 43.39 -30.93 -44.76
C HIS A 15 43.42 -29.63 -45.57
N THR A 16 44.61 -29.10 -45.88
CA THR A 16 44.78 -27.87 -46.69
C THR A 16 44.18 -28.02 -48.08
N GLN A 17 44.40 -29.15 -48.74
CA GLN A 17 43.79 -29.45 -50.04
C GLN A 17 42.27 -29.55 -49.96
N SER A 18 41.75 -30.15 -48.88
CA SER A 18 40.30 -30.25 -48.65
C SER A 18 39.65 -28.88 -48.47
N VAL A 19 40.29 -27.98 -47.69
CA VAL A 19 39.80 -26.61 -47.48
C VAL A 19 39.84 -25.80 -48.80
N ALA A 20 40.92 -25.89 -49.57
CA ALA A 20 41.03 -25.21 -50.86
C ALA A 20 40.02 -25.73 -51.90
N GLY A 21 39.79 -27.04 -51.93
CA GLY A 21 38.76 -27.65 -52.77
C GLY A 21 37.35 -27.17 -52.42
N LEU A 22 37.04 -27.10 -51.12
CA LEU A 22 35.75 -26.57 -50.65
C LEU A 22 35.55 -25.10 -51.03
N ALA A 23 36.58 -24.27 -50.85
CA ALA A 23 36.53 -22.86 -51.22
C ALA A 23 36.21 -22.67 -52.72
N THR A 24 36.89 -23.43 -53.57
CA THR A 24 36.65 -23.42 -55.03
C THR A 24 35.21 -23.85 -55.37
N GLN A 25 34.70 -24.90 -54.71
CA GLN A 25 33.32 -25.38 -54.92
C GLN A 25 32.27 -24.34 -54.53
N LEU A 26 32.54 -23.55 -53.49
CA LEU A 26 31.67 -22.48 -53.00
C LEU A 26 31.86 -21.15 -53.75
N GLY A 27 32.82 -21.07 -54.68
CA GLY A 27 33.18 -19.82 -55.37
C GLY A 27 33.78 -18.77 -54.44
N TYR A 28 34.49 -19.21 -53.40
CA TYR A 28 35.14 -18.35 -52.42
C TYR A 28 36.58 -18.03 -52.85
N ASP A 29 36.82 -16.76 -53.16
CA ASP A 29 38.13 -16.24 -53.60
C ASP A 29 38.89 -15.50 -52.48
N GLY A 30 38.38 -15.53 -51.25
CA GLY A 30 38.96 -14.84 -50.10
C GLY A 30 40.14 -15.58 -49.45
N ALA A 31 40.72 -15.00 -48.41
CA ALA A 31 41.83 -15.64 -47.69
C ALA A 31 41.32 -16.85 -46.89
N LEU A 32 42.04 -17.98 -46.96
CA LEU A 32 41.70 -19.23 -46.26
C LEU A 32 42.37 -19.33 -44.87
N THR A 33 42.44 -18.20 -44.16
CA THR A 33 42.90 -18.17 -42.77
C THR A 33 41.70 -18.07 -41.84
N VAL A 34 41.81 -18.67 -40.65
CA VAL A 34 40.72 -18.64 -39.65
C VAL A 34 40.31 -17.19 -39.34
N GLY A 35 41.27 -16.30 -39.11
CA GLY A 35 40.99 -14.89 -38.81
C GLY A 35 40.24 -14.16 -39.93
N ALA A 36 40.64 -14.35 -41.19
CA ALA A 36 39.96 -13.70 -42.33
C ALA A 36 38.52 -14.20 -42.49
N LEU A 37 38.31 -15.52 -42.37
CA LEU A 37 36.97 -16.11 -42.42
C LEU A 37 36.08 -15.62 -41.27
N GLU A 38 36.62 -15.54 -40.05
CA GLU A 38 35.88 -14.99 -38.91
C GLU A 38 35.48 -13.52 -39.10
N ASP A 39 36.38 -12.70 -39.64
CA ASP A 39 36.09 -11.29 -39.92
C ASP A 39 35.03 -11.12 -41.03
N GLU A 40 35.09 -11.93 -42.08
CA GLU A 40 34.05 -11.96 -43.11
C GLU A 40 32.70 -12.43 -42.57
N ILE A 41 32.69 -13.45 -41.68
CA ILE A 41 31.47 -13.90 -41.00
C ILE A 41 30.88 -12.76 -40.16
N ARG A 42 31.69 -12.06 -39.36
CA ARG A 42 31.25 -10.89 -38.57
C ARG A 42 30.71 -9.77 -39.46
N PHE A 43 31.35 -9.55 -40.61
CA PHE A 43 30.89 -8.58 -41.61
C PHE A 43 29.49 -8.92 -42.13
N TYR A 44 29.23 -10.17 -42.52
CA TYR A 44 27.89 -10.58 -42.99
C TYR A 44 26.83 -10.60 -41.88
N GLN A 45 27.21 -10.86 -40.63
CA GLN A 45 26.32 -10.72 -39.48
C GLN A 45 25.85 -9.27 -39.31
N MET A 46 26.78 -8.32 -39.34
CA MET A 46 26.45 -6.89 -39.28
C MET A 46 25.61 -6.46 -40.48
N ARG A 47 25.99 -6.88 -41.69
CA ARG A 47 25.23 -6.63 -42.92
C ARG A 47 23.79 -7.17 -42.81
N THR A 48 23.57 -8.29 -42.15
CA THR A 48 22.24 -8.86 -41.93
C THR A 48 21.37 -7.94 -41.07
N VAL A 49 21.92 -7.42 -39.97
CA VAL A 49 21.22 -6.46 -39.10
C VAL A 49 20.89 -5.17 -39.86
N GLU A 50 21.85 -4.63 -40.63
CA GLU A 50 21.63 -3.46 -41.48
C GLU A 50 20.55 -3.70 -42.53
N ALA A 51 20.57 -4.85 -43.22
CA ALA A 51 19.56 -5.22 -44.19
C ALA A 51 18.16 -5.32 -43.56
N CYS A 52 18.06 -5.82 -42.33
CA CYS A 52 16.81 -5.84 -41.58
C CYS A 52 16.28 -4.43 -41.30
N MET A 53 17.16 -3.49 -40.95
CA MET A 53 16.80 -2.08 -40.76
C MET A 53 16.37 -1.43 -42.07
N GLU A 54 17.09 -1.70 -43.16
CA GLU A 54 16.75 -1.21 -44.50
C GLU A 54 15.39 -1.74 -45.00
N LEU A 55 15.07 -3.01 -44.71
CA LEU A 55 13.75 -3.59 -44.96
C LEU A 55 12.66 -2.85 -44.19
N GLY A 56 12.86 -2.60 -42.88
CA GLY A 56 11.90 -1.88 -42.05
C GLY A 56 11.64 -0.45 -42.53
N LYS A 57 12.68 0.27 -42.99
CA LYS A 57 12.55 1.64 -43.53
C LYS A 57 11.66 1.65 -44.78
N ARG A 58 11.89 0.70 -45.71
CA ARG A 58 11.07 0.55 -46.92
C ARG A 58 9.64 0.14 -46.60
N LEU A 59 9.42 -0.70 -45.61
CA LEU A 59 8.08 -1.07 -45.13
C LEU A 59 7.33 0.12 -44.53
N LEU A 60 8.00 0.97 -43.75
CA LEU A 60 7.41 2.21 -43.21
C LEU A 60 6.98 3.15 -44.34
N ILE A 61 7.87 3.40 -45.31
CA ILE A 61 7.56 4.24 -46.47
C ILE A 61 6.42 3.63 -47.30
N LEU A 62 6.46 2.33 -47.57
CA LEU A 62 5.39 1.64 -48.31
C LEU A 62 4.04 1.75 -47.60
N LYS A 63 4.02 1.65 -46.27
CA LYS A 63 2.80 1.82 -45.48
C LYS A 63 2.23 3.23 -45.61
N GLU A 64 3.08 4.25 -45.57
CA GLU A 64 2.66 5.65 -45.72
C GLU A 64 2.12 5.95 -47.12
N MET A 65 2.71 5.35 -48.16
CA MET A 65 2.29 5.54 -49.55
C MET A 65 1.01 4.78 -49.94
N THR A 66 0.55 3.83 -49.13
CA THR A 66 -0.59 2.96 -49.46
C THR A 66 -1.86 3.37 -48.74
N ALA A 67 -3.00 3.28 -49.42
CA ALA A 67 -4.31 3.53 -48.81
C ALA A 67 -4.64 2.49 -47.72
N HIS A 68 -5.57 2.82 -46.82
CA HIS A 68 -5.99 1.92 -45.75
C HIS A 68 -6.42 0.53 -46.29
N GLY A 69 -5.85 -0.53 -45.72
CA GLY A 69 -6.11 -1.92 -46.14
C GLY A 69 -5.29 -2.43 -47.34
N GLU A 70 -4.66 -1.55 -48.12
CA GLU A 70 -3.84 -1.97 -49.28
C GLU A 70 -2.44 -2.44 -48.87
N PHE A 71 -1.90 -1.92 -47.76
CA PHE A 71 -0.58 -2.33 -47.25
C PHE A 71 -0.48 -3.84 -47.03
N GLU A 72 -1.51 -4.47 -46.46
CA GLU A 72 -1.51 -5.90 -46.15
C GLU A 72 -1.42 -6.77 -47.41
N LYS A 73 -2.09 -6.36 -48.50
CA LYS A 73 -1.98 -7.04 -49.80
C LYS A 73 -0.57 -6.91 -50.38
N ARG A 74 0.07 -5.75 -50.22
CA ARG A 74 1.42 -5.51 -50.74
C ARG A 74 2.47 -6.35 -50.03
N ILE A 75 2.40 -6.46 -48.70
CA ILE A 75 3.35 -7.29 -47.95
C ILE A 75 3.15 -8.79 -48.23
N GLU A 76 1.92 -9.23 -48.49
CA GLU A 76 1.63 -10.62 -48.87
C GLU A 76 2.29 -10.96 -50.21
N ILE A 77 2.23 -10.06 -51.20
CA ILE A 77 2.93 -10.21 -52.49
C ILE A 77 4.46 -10.29 -52.30
N LEU A 78 5.00 -9.57 -51.31
CA LEU A 78 6.43 -9.62 -50.96
C LEU A 78 6.81 -10.87 -50.15
N GLY A 79 5.86 -11.78 -49.85
CA GLY A 79 6.10 -12.99 -49.08
C GLY A 79 6.32 -12.74 -47.58
N LEU A 80 5.90 -11.56 -47.07
CA LEU A 80 6.03 -11.20 -45.66
C LEU A 80 4.71 -11.36 -44.93
N SER A 81 4.74 -12.03 -43.77
CA SER A 81 3.59 -12.00 -42.87
C SER A 81 3.39 -10.60 -42.27
N PRO A 82 2.14 -10.18 -42.00
CA PRO A 82 1.85 -8.92 -41.31
C PRO A 82 2.60 -8.76 -39.99
N ARG A 83 2.80 -9.87 -39.27
CA ARG A 83 3.53 -9.89 -38.00
C ARG A 83 5.02 -9.57 -38.19
N MET A 84 5.64 -10.17 -39.21
CA MET A 84 7.05 -9.92 -39.51
C MET A 84 7.28 -8.51 -40.02
N ALA A 85 6.41 -8.01 -40.91
CA ALA A 85 6.50 -6.64 -41.40
C ALA A 85 6.44 -5.62 -40.23
N ARG A 86 5.50 -5.80 -39.30
CA ARG A 86 5.42 -4.97 -38.08
C ARG A 86 6.69 -5.04 -37.24
N LYS A 87 7.25 -6.23 -37.03
CA LYS A 87 8.51 -6.40 -36.27
C LYS A 87 9.67 -5.61 -36.89
N PHE A 88 9.85 -5.67 -38.21
CA PHE A 88 10.89 -4.90 -38.90
C PHE A 88 10.67 -3.39 -38.78
N MET A 89 9.43 -2.92 -38.99
CA MET A 89 9.10 -1.50 -38.84
C MET A 89 9.34 -1.02 -37.41
N SER A 90 8.93 -1.80 -36.40
CA SER A 90 9.15 -1.48 -34.99
C SER A 90 10.64 -1.42 -34.64
N ALA A 91 11.46 -2.33 -35.18
CA ALA A 91 12.91 -2.27 -35.00
C ALA A 91 13.49 -0.96 -35.54
N VAL A 92 13.03 -0.51 -36.72
CA VAL A 92 13.46 0.77 -37.26
C VAL A 92 13.03 1.93 -36.38
N LEU A 93 11.76 2.01 -35.99
CA LEU A 93 11.29 3.09 -35.12
C LEU A 93 12.02 3.14 -33.78
N LYS A 94 12.44 1.97 -33.26
CA LYS A 94 13.16 1.85 -32.00
C LYS A 94 14.62 2.27 -32.10
N PHE A 95 15.31 1.87 -33.16
CA PHE A 95 16.76 2.05 -33.29
C PHE A 95 17.18 3.16 -34.26
N ALA A 96 16.29 3.74 -35.07
CA ALA A 96 16.67 4.72 -36.11
C ALA A 96 17.18 6.06 -35.56
N ASN A 97 16.67 6.50 -34.41
CA ASN A 97 17.10 7.76 -33.78
C ASN A 97 18.23 7.56 -32.76
N ARG A 98 18.64 6.31 -32.55
CA ARG A 98 19.66 5.98 -31.58
C ARG A 98 21.00 5.88 -32.29
N ASN A 99 22.03 6.46 -31.68
CA ASN A 99 23.42 6.14 -32.01
C ASN A 99 23.82 4.75 -31.47
N SER A 100 22.85 3.83 -31.34
CA SER A 100 22.95 2.51 -30.70
C SER A 100 23.70 1.52 -31.57
N ASN A 101 24.96 1.82 -31.89
CA ASN A 101 25.78 0.88 -32.65
C ASN A 101 26.06 -0.35 -31.79
N SER A 102 26.36 -0.21 -30.50
CA SER A 102 26.80 -1.33 -29.65
C SER A 102 25.72 -2.41 -29.47
N VAL A 103 24.48 -2.04 -29.16
CA VAL A 103 23.38 -3.02 -29.02
C VAL A 103 23.04 -3.69 -30.36
N LEU A 104 23.03 -2.92 -31.45
CA LEU A 104 22.84 -3.46 -32.80
C LEU A 104 23.98 -4.39 -33.21
N GLN A 105 25.24 -4.05 -32.85
CA GLN A 105 26.41 -4.88 -33.07
C GLN A 105 26.34 -6.19 -32.30
N ALA A 106 25.89 -6.14 -31.04
CA ALA A 106 25.76 -7.32 -30.20
C ALA A 106 24.68 -8.29 -30.73
N ALA A 107 23.66 -7.80 -31.43
CA ALA A 107 22.57 -8.64 -31.92
C ALA A 107 23.03 -9.65 -32.99
N LYS A 108 23.93 -9.29 -33.91
CA LYS A 108 24.52 -10.13 -35.00
C LYS A 108 23.57 -10.90 -35.93
N THR A 109 22.28 -10.98 -35.61
CA THR A 109 21.28 -11.83 -36.28
C THR A 109 19.94 -11.11 -36.29
N GLN A 110 19.12 -11.41 -37.31
CA GLN A 110 17.75 -10.90 -37.43
C GLN A 110 16.91 -11.22 -36.18
N THR A 111 16.96 -12.47 -35.68
CA THR A 111 16.11 -12.89 -34.59
C THR A 111 16.45 -12.14 -33.29
N LYS A 112 17.72 -12.00 -32.94
CA LYS A 112 18.13 -11.22 -31.75
C LYS A 112 17.70 -9.75 -31.87
N LEU A 113 17.92 -9.12 -33.03
CA LEU A 113 17.48 -7.74 -33.29
C LEU A 113 15.98 -7.56 -33.01
N LEU A 114 15.15 -8.47 -33.52
CA LEU A 114 13.70 -8.35 -33.39
C LEU A 114 13.18 -8.64 -31.98
N GLU A 115 13.93 -9.37 -31.14
CA GLU A 115 13.55 -9.57 -29.74
C GLU A 115 13.96 -8.36 -28.87
N LEU A 116 15.05 -7.67 -29.18
CA LEU A 116 15.50 -6.47 -28.45
C LEU A 116 14.54 -5.27 -28.55
N VAL A 117 13.63 -5.27 -29.53
CA VAL A 117 12.57 -4.25 -29.67
C VAL A 117 11.65 -4.16 -28.44
N VAL A 118 11.61 -5.21 -27.60
CA VAL A 118 10.79 -5.27 -26.39
C VAL A 118 11.30 -4.35 -25.27
N LEU A 119 12.61 -4.06 -25.25
CA LEU A 119 13.20 -3.18 -24.25
C LEU A 119 12.67 -1.76 -24.43
N ASP A 120 12.46 -1.03 -23.34
CA ASP A 120 12.08 0.38 -23.45
C ASP A 120 13.30 1.26 -23.77
N ASP A 121 13.11 2.57 -23.80
CA ASP A 121 14.16 3.46 -24.25
C ASP A 121 15.28 3.63 -23.22
N ASP A 122 14.92 3.67 -21.94
CA ASP A 122 15.83 3.81 -20.81
C ASP A 122 16.62 2.51 -20.56
N ASP A 123 15.95 1.36 -20.71
CA ASP A 123 16.55 0.02 -20.59
C ASP A 123 17.70 -0.16 -21.61
N LEU A 124 17.52 0.30 -22.85
CA LEU A 124 18.53 0.25 -23.90
C LEU A 124 19.71 1.18 -23.61
N ASP A 125 19.44 2.42 -23.18
CA ASP A 125 20.49 3.39 -22.82
C ASP A 125 21.33 2.88 -21.64
N PHE A 126 20.67 2.24 -20.67
CA PHE A 126 21.35 1.63 -19.53
C PHE A 126 22.28 0.50 -19.97
N ILE A 127 21.85 -0.37 -20.88
CA ILE A 127 22.69 -1.44 -21.44
C ILE A 127 23.88 -0.85 -22.23
N GLU A 128 23.68 0.21 -23.00
CA GLU A 128 24.76 0.89 -23.74
C GLU A 128 25.84 1.48 -22.84
N GLN A 129 25.45 1.95 -21.65
CA GLN A 129 26.36 2.47 -20.63
C GLN A 129 27.08 1.36 -19.84
N GLY A 130 26.91 0.10 -20.23
CA GLY A 130 27.52 -1.06 -19.56
C GLY A 130 26.66 -1.62 -18.42
N GLY A 131 25.42 -1.14 -18.27
CA GLY A 131 24.43 -1.70 -17.36
C GLY A 131 23.84 -3.03 -17.84
N SER A 132 22.94 -3.59 -17.04
CA SER A 132 22.23 -4.83 -17.35
C SER A 132 20.79 -4.80 -16.87
N ILE A 133 19.87 -5.26 -17.72
CA ILE A 133 18.46 -5.41 -17.39
C ILE A 133 18.19 -6.89 -17.14
N GLY A 134 18.11 -7.26 -15.86
CA GLY A 134 18.09 -8.67 -15.45
C GLY A 134 19.37 -9.38 -15.90
N ALA A 135 19.24 -10.40 -16.75
CA ALA A 135 20.37 -11.11 -17.34
C ALA A 135 20.85 -10.52 -18.69
N VAL A 136 20.26 -9.40 -19.14
CA VAL A 136 20.52 -8.79 -20.46
C VAL A 136 21.49 -7.62 -20.33
N SER A 137 22.76 -7.86 -20.68
CA SER A 137 23.84 -6.88 -20.93
C SER A 137 24.36 -6.97 -22.37
N LEU A 138 25.21 -6.03 -22.81
CA LEU A 138 25.86 -6.08 -24.13
C LEU A 138 26.57 -7.41 -24.40
N ASP A 139 27.41 -7.85 -23.45
CA ASP A 139 28.16 -9.10 -23.57
C ASP A 139 27.24 -10.33 -23.61
N SER A 140 26.15 -10.31 -22.82
CA SER A 140 25.18 -11.39 -22.82
C SER A 140 24.41 -11.47 -24.14
N ILE A 141 24.06 -10.33 -24.74
CA ILE A 141 23.34 -10.30 -26.02
C ILE A 141 24.20 -10.93 -27.11
N ASP A 142 25.50 -10.68 -27.08
CA ASP A 142 26.44 -11.30 -28.03
C ASP A 142 26.54 -12.81 -27.80
N THR A 143 26.80 -13.22 -26.56
CA THR A 143 27.12 -14.62 -26.20
C THR A 143 25.92 -15.56 -26.12
N MET A 144 24.75 -15.08 -25.70
CA MET A 144 23.55 -15.92 -25.53
C MET A 144 23.02 -16.43 -26.87
N SER A 145 22.40 -17.60 -26.85
CA SER A 145 21.54 -18.06 -27.95
C SER A 145 20.29 -17.19 -28.06
N THR A 146 19.63 -17.24 -29.22
CA THR A 146 18.34 -16.55 -29.45
C THR A 146 17.25 -16.98 -28.45
N ARG A 147 17.30 -18.24 -28.00
CA ARG A 147 16.35 -18.79 -27.04
C ARG A 147 16.59 -18.23 -25.63
N GLU A 148 17.85 -18.16 -25.22
CA GLU A 148 18.24 -17.60 -23.92
C GLU A 148 17.91 -16.11 -23.85
N LEU A 149 18.25 -15.33 -24.88
CA LEU A 149 17.91 -13.91 -24.93
C LEU A 149 16.40 -13.69 -24.81
N LYS A 150 15.61 -14.48 -25.54
CA LYS A 150 14.15 -14.40 -25.49
C LYS A 150 13.59 -14.74 -24.11
N GLN A 151 14.21 -15.69 -23.41
CA GLN A 151 13.80 -16.05 -22.06
C GLN A 151 14.17 -14.94 -21.07
N ALA A 152 15.41 -14.44 -21.13
CA ALA A 152 15.88 -13.35 -20.28
C ALA A 152 15.04 -12.08 -20.42
N LEU A 153 14.66 -11.71 -21.65
CA LEU A 153 13.77 -10.56 -21.89
C LEU A 153 12.35 -10.78 -21.34
N ARG A 154 11.86 -12.03 -21.34
CA ARG A 154 10.55 -12.35 -20.75
C ARG A 154 10.58 -12.27 -19.23
N ASP A 155 11.64 -12.79 -18.62
CA ASP A 155 11.79 -12.78 -17.17
C ASP A 155 11.96 -11.35 -16.66
N ALA A 156 12.85 -10.57 -17.29
CA ALA A 156 13.02 -9.15 -16.97
C ALA A 156 11.71 -8.36 -17.08
N LYS A 157 10.91 -8.65 -18.12
CA LYS A 157 9.59 -8.02 -18.27
C LYS A 157 8.62 -8.47 -17.18
N ALA A 158 8.58 -9.76 -16.85
CA ALA A 158 7.69 -10.28 -15.81
C ALA A 158 8.01 -9.67 -14.44
N ASP A 159 9.30 -9.50 -14.13
CA ASP A 159 9.76 -8.86 -12.91
C ASP A 159 9.35 -7.37 -12.84
N LYS A 160 9.51 -6.65 -13.95
CA LYS A 160 9.06 -5.25 -14.08
C LYS A 160 7.54 -5.12 -13.90
N ASP A 161 6.77 -5.96 -14.59
CA ASP A 161 5.31 -5.99 -14.49
C ASP A 161 4.86 -6.33 -13.06
N ALA A 162 5.54 -7.25 -12.37
CA ALA A 162 5.26 -7.61 -10.99
C ALA A 162 5.57 -6.45 -10.01
N ALA A 163 6.69 -5.75 -10.23
CA ALA A 163 7.07 -4.58 -9.45
C ALA A 163 6.05 -3.44 -9.61
N ASP A 164 5.61 -3.16 -10.84
CA ASP A 164 4.61 -2.14 -11.15
C ASP A 164 3.25 -2.44 -10.52
N LEU A 165 2.82 -3.71 -10.53
CA LEU A 165 1.60 -4.14 -9.83
C LEU A 165 1.70 -3.95 -8.33
N LEU A 166 2.87 -4.20 -7.74
CA LEU A 166 3.10 -3.99 -6.31
C LEU A 166 3.09 -2.50 -5.96
N LEU A 167 3.71 -1.66 -6.79
CA LEU A 167 3.68 -0.20 -6.64
C LEU A 167 2.25 0.33 -6.69
N LYS A 168 1.46 -0.05 -7.70
CA LYS A 168 0.05 0.34 -7.80
C LYS A 168 -0.75 -0.04 -6.55
N LYS A 169 -0.59 -1.26 -6.04
CA LYS A 169 -1.25 -1.69 -4.79
C LYS A 169 -0.81 -0.90 -3.57
N LYS A 170 0.45 -0.46 -3.52
CA LYS A 170 0.95 0.39 -2.44
C LYS A 170 0.36 1.80 -2.55
N ASP A 171 0.31 2.36 -3.74
CA ASP A 171 -0.27 3.69 -3.99
C ASP A 171 -1.77 3.73 -3.68
N GLU A 172 -2.52 2.69 -4.06
CA GLU A 172 -3.93 2.54 -3.68
C GLU A 172 -4.12 2.54 -2.16
N LYS A 173 -3.30 1.76 -1.43
CA LYS A 173 -3.35 1.73 0.04
C LYS A 173 -2.95 3.06 0.68
N LEU A 174 -1.95 3.74 0.13
CA LEU A 174 -1.55 5.07 0.60
C LEU A 174 -2.70 6.05 0.44
N ASN A 175 -3.34 6.08 -0.73
CA ASN A 175 -4.50 6.93 -0.99
C ASN A 175 -5.68 6.61 -0.05
N GLU A 176 -5.95 5.34 0.24
CA GLU A 176 -6.98 4.94 1.21
C GLU A 176 -6.66 5.41 2.64
N LEU A 177 -5.40 5.29 3.07
CA LEU A 177 -4.95 5.73 4.39
C LEU A 177 -5.00 7.25 4.50
N ASP A 178 -4.54 7.97 3.47
CA ASP A 178 -4.60 9.43 3.42
C ASP A 178 -6.04 9.94 3.44
N ALA A 179 -6.96 9.27 2.73
CA ALA A 179 -8.38 9.57 2.80
C ALA A 179 -8.96 9.35 4.22
N LYS A 180 -8.56 8.27 4.91
CA LYS A 180 -8.97 8.01 6.30
C LYS A 180 -8.41 9.05 7.26
N ILE A 181 -7.12 9.40 7.14
CA ILE A 181 -6.48 10.43 7.96
C ILE A 181 -7.18 11.76 7.75
N THR A 182 -7.39 12.17 6.49
CA THR A 182 -8.08 13.42 6.14
C THR A 182 -9.50 13.46 6.71
N LYS A 183 -10.23 12.35 6.66
CA LYS A 183 -11.58 12.25 7.24
C LYS A 183 -11.55 12.34 8.77
N LEU A 184 -10.58 11.70 9.43
CA LEU A 184 -10.39 11.76 10.88
C LEU A 184 -9.96 13.16 11.36
N GLN A 185 -9.12 13.84 10.58
CA GLN A 185 -8.66 15.20 10.85
C GLN A 185 -9.68 16.27 10.42
N SER A 186 -10.81 15.86 9.83
CA SER A 186 -11.84 16.82 9.44
C SER A 186 -12.38 17.55 10.69
N PRO A 187 -12.62 18.87 10.62
CA PRO A 187 -13.09 19.65 11.76
C PRO A 187 -14.37 19.10 12.40
N VAL A 188 -15.22 18.45 11.60
CA VAL A 188 -16.47 17.82 12.05
C VAL A 188 -16.20 16.60 12.93
N GLN A 189 -15.25 15.74 12.58
CA GLN A 189 -14.93 14.56 13.41
C GLN A 189 -14.16 14.95 14.66
N ILE A 190 -13.28 15.95 14.59
CA ILE A 190 -12.60 16.49 15.77
C ILE A 190 -13.61 17.05 16.77
N LYS A 191 -14.58 17.86 16.32
CA LYS A 191 -15.64 18.40 17.18
C LYS A 191 -16.49 17.30 17.82
N LYS A 192 -16.91 16.28 17.06
CA LYS A 192 -17.67 15.14 17.61
C LYS A 192 -16.91 14.37 18.69
N ARG A 193 -15.58 14.24 18.56
CA ARG A 193 -14.75 13.57 19.58
C ARG A 193 -14.64 14.42 20.84
N ALA A 194 -14.43 15.72 20.69
CA ALA A 194 -14.39 16.66 21.80
C ALA A 194 -15.74 16.71 22.56
N GLU A 195 -16.87 16.76 21.84
CA GLU A 195 -18.22 16.69 22.43
C GLU A 195 -18.44 15.39 23.21
N SER A 196 -17.95 14.25 22.71
CA SER A 196 -18.03 12.97 23.42
C SER A 196 -17.16 12.91 24.68
N GLU A 197 -16.01 13.59 24.70
CA GLU A 197 -15.14 13.68 25.87
C GLU A 197 -15.75 14.58 26.95
N GLU A 198 -16.30 15.74 26.56
CA GLU A 198 -17.03 16.63 27.47
C GLU A 198 -18.25 15.94 28.12
N GLN A 199 -19.01 15.16 27.34
CA GLN A 199 -20.16 14.40 27.87
C GLN A 199 -19.74 13.34 28.90
N LEU A 200 -18.62 12.65 28.68
CA LEU A 200 -18.11 11.65 29.63
C LEU A 200 -17.63 12.29 30.94
N ILE A 201 -16.99 13.46 30.86
CA ILE A 201 -16.56 14.21 32.04
C ILE A 201 -17.78 14.70 32.83
N ALA A 202 -18.79 15.25 32.13
CA ALA A 202 -20.03 15.70 32.75
C ALA A 202 -20.79 14.54 33.43
N ALA A 203 -20.86 13.38 32.78
CA ALA A 203 -21.51 12.19 33.35
C ALA A 203 -20.83 11.72 34.64
N LYS A 204 -19.49 11.65 34.66
CA LYS A 204 -18.73 11.30 35.87
C LYS A 204 -18.93 12.31 37.00
N ALA A 205 -18.88 13.61 36.69
CA ALA A 205 -19.09 14.66 37.69
C ALA A 205 -20.49 14.57 38.32
N LEU A 206 -21.52 14.26 37.53
CA LEU A 206 -22.89 14.05 38.03
C LEU A 206 -23.01 12.75 38.86
N GLU A 207 -22.33 11.67 38.46
CA GLU A 207 -22.30 10.42 39.21
C GLU A 207 -21.66 10.60 40.59
N GLU A 208 -20.54 11.32 40.66
CA GLU A 208 -19.87 11.68 41.91
C GLU A 208 -20.78 12.54 42.81
N ALA A 209 -21.44 13.55 42.24
CA ALA A 209 -22.38 14.40 42.97
C ALA A 209 -23.58 13.61 43.51
N ASN A 210 -24.16 12.72 42.72
CA ASN A 210 -25.27 11.85 43.14
C ASN A 210 -24.84 10.92 44.28
N THR A 211 -23.64 10.34 44.19
CA THR A 211 -23.10 9.46 45.24
C THR A 211 -22.91 10.21 46.57
N ALA A 212 -22.41 11.46 46.51
CA ALA A 212 -22.28 12.32 47.68
C ALA A 212 -23.66 12.63 48.31
N CYS A 213 -24.66 12.97 47.49
CA CYS A 213 -26.02 13.24 47.95
C CYS A 213 -26.67 12.01 48.63
N LEU A 214 -26.51 10.81 48.05
CA LEU A 214 -27.01 9.57 48.64
C LEU A 214 -26.34 9.25 49.98
N THR A 215 -25.04 9.52 50.10
CA THR A 215 -24.31 9.33 51.34
C THR A 215 -24.83 10.26 52.44
N MET A 216 -25.00 11.54 52.13
CA MET A 216 -25.57 12.52 53.05
C MET A 216 -26.99 12.14 53.50
N HIS A 217 -27.82 11.65 52.57
CA HIS A 217 -29.16 11.18 52.91
C HIS A 217 -29.12 10.00 53.89
N ASN A 218 -28.26 9.00 53.64
CA ASN A 218 -28.09 7.86 54.53
C ASN A 218 -27.60 8.28 55.92
N ASP A 219 -26.67 9.23 56.00
CA ASP A 219 -26.18 9.77 57.26
C ASP A 219 -27.26 10.58 58.01
N THR A 220 -28.13 11.27 57.29
CA THR A 220 -29.31 11.95 57.86
C THR A 220 -30.28 10.95 58.49
N VAL A 221 -30.52 9.82 57.83
CA VAL A 221 -31.35 8.72 58.38
C VAL A 221 -30.70 8.15 59.65
N ARG A 222 -29.38 7.94 59.65
CA ARG A 222 -28.65 7.48 60.85
C ARG A 222 -28.74 8.49 61.99
N PHE A 223 -28.54 9.77 61.69
CA PHE A 223 -28.70 10.86 62.65
C PHE A 223 -30.09 10.85 63.28
N LYS A 224 -31.15 10.76 62.48
CA LYS A 224 -32.54 10.65 62.95
C LYS A 224 -32.71 9.47 63.92
N ASN A 225 -32.20 8.29 63.54
CA ASN A 225 -32.30 7.09 64.38
C ASN A 225 -31.55 7.27 65.71
N THR A 226 -30.39 7.91 65.71
CA THR A 226 -29.63 8.22 66.94
C THR A 226 -30.39 9.20 67.83
N VAL A 227 -30.94 10.28 67.28
CA VAL A 227 -31.74 11.26 68.03
C VAL A 227 -32.96 10.58 68.67
N ASN A 228 -33.68 9.74 67.91
CA ASN A 228 -34.83 9.00 68.43
C ASN A 228 -34.42 8.08 69.59
N SER A 229 -33.32 7.34 69.47
CA SER A 229 -32.82 6.48 70.55
C SER A 229 -32.47 7.26 71.83
N VAL A 230 -31.95 8.49 71.68
CA VAL A 230 -31.69 9.37 72.83
C VAL A 230 -33.00 9.89 73.44
N LEU A 231 -33.99 10.26 72.60
CA LEU A 231 -35.32 10.66 73.06
C LEU A 231 -36.01 9.53 73.84
N ASP A 232 -35.93 8.29 73.34
CA ASP A 232 -36.45 7.11 74.02
C ASP A 232 -35.79 6.92 75.39
N THR A 233 -34.46 7.04 75.45
CA THR A 233 -33.69 6.96 76.70
C THR A 233 -34.07 8.06 77.71
N ILE A 234 -34.30 9.29 77.23
CA ILE A 234 -34.75 10.42 78.05
C ILE A 234 -36.13 10.11 78.64
N ASN A 235 -37.05 9.60 77.83
CA ASN A 235 -38.41 9.28 78.23
C ASN A 235 -38.45 8.11 79.23
N GLU A 236 -37.69 7.04 78.98
CA GLU A 236 -37.62 5.85 79.85
C GLU A 236 -37.03 6.17 81.23
N HIS A 237 -36.03 7.06 81.31
CA HIS A 237 -35.33 7.39 82.55
C HIS A 237 -35.76 8.72 83.19
N GLY A 238 -36.73 9.43 82.59
CA GLY A 238 -37.24 10.71 83.10
C GLY A 238 -36.21 11.86 83.09
N LEU A 239 -35.26 11.83 82.14
CA LEU A 239 -34.14 12.78 82.06
C LEU A 239 -34.51 14.08 81.32
N TYR A 240 -35.63 14.70 81.68
CA TYR A 240 -36.15 15.89 80.98
C TYR A 240 -35.21 17.11 81.06
N ASN A 241 -34.26 17.11 82.00
CA ASN A 241 -33.25 18.16 82.14
C ASN A 241 -32.26 18.25 80.96
N ILE A 242 -32.13 17.19 80.15
CA ILE A 242 -31.26 17.18 78.96
C ILE A 242 -32.03 17.33 77.64
N GLN A 243 -33.37 17.35 77.68
CA GLN A 243 -34.19 17.48 76.48
C GLN A 243 -33.98 18.82 75.77
N GLU A 244 -33.96 19.93 76.51
CA GLU A 244 -33.69 21.27 75.96
C GLU A 244 -32.29 21.35 75.32
N GLN A 245 -31.30 20.65 75.90
CA GLN A 245 -29.96 20.57 75.34
C GLN A 245 -29.91 19.72 74.06
N LEU A 246 -30.66 18.61 74.01
CA LEU A 246 -30.79 17.79 72.81
C LEU A 246 -31.44 18.57 71.66
N GLU A 247 -32.54 19.28 71.95
CA GLU A 247 -33.22 20.13 70.96
C GLU A 247 -32.29 21.23 70.41
N ALA A 248 -31.53 21.91 71.29
CA ALA A 248 -30.55 22.90 70.88
C ALA A 248 -29.44 22.32 69.97
N LEU A 249 -28.96 21.10 70.26
CA LEU A 249 -27.97 20.41 69.43
C LEU A 249 -28.51 20.06 68.05
N VAL A 250 -29.75 19.55 67.97
CA VAL A 250 -30.42 19.22 66.71
C VAL A 250 -30.65 20.47 65.87
N ILE A 251 -31.14 21.56 66.48
CA ILE A 251 -31.35 22.85 65.80
C ILE A 251 -30.02 23.38 65.24
N SER A 252 -28.94 23.35 66.03
CA SER A 252 -27.62 23.78 65.60
C SER A 252 -27.10 22.97 64.40
N ALA A 253 -27.30 21.65 64.41
CA ALA A 253 -26.91 20.79 63.29
C ALA A 253 -27.63 21.17 61.97
N PHE A 254 -28.95 21.42 62.03
CA PHE A 254 -29.69 21.86 60.84
C PHE A 254 -29.33 23.28 60.37
N GLN A 255 -29.00 24.19 61.29
CA GLN A 255 -28.49 25.51 60.94
C GLN A 255 -27.13 25.43 60.21
N GLN A 256 -26.25 24.53 60.62
CA GLN A 256 -24.98 24.29 59.92
C GLN A 256 -25.21 23.75 58.50
N ILE A 257 -26.14 22.81 58.32
CA ILE A 257 -26.52 22.29 57.00
C ILE A 257 -27.07 23.41 56.11
N ALA A 258 -27.94 24.27 56.66
CA ALA A 258 -28.47 25.43 55.95
C ALA A 258 -27.36 26.39 55.51
N GLN A 259 -26.38 26.64 56.38
CA GLN A 259 -25.22 27.47 56.07
C GLN A 259 -24.36 26.86 54.94
N THR A 260 -24.14 25.55 54.95
CA THR A 260 -23.42 24.84 53.87
C THR A 260 -24.09 25.02 52.51
N SER A 261 -25.43 25.04 52.46
CA SER A 261 -26.15 25.33 51.22
C SER A 261 -25.86 26.72 50.66
N VAL A 262 -25.84 27.73 51.54
CA VAL A 262 -25.54 29.12 51.17
C VAL A 262 -24.12 29.23 50.63
N GLU A 263 -23.16 28.53 51.25
CA GLU A 263 -21.76 28.47 50.81
C GLU A 263 -21.59 27.80 49.44
N LEU A 264 -22.41 26.78 49.14
CA LEU A 264 -22.47 26.15 47.82
C LEU A 264 -23.16 27.05 46.76
N GLY A 265 -23.66 28.23 47.14
CA GLY A 265 -24.38 29.13 46.26
C GLY A 265 -25.77 28.63 45.86
N ILE A 266 -26.28 27.62 46.57
CA ILE A 266 -27.60 27.03 46.33
C ILE A 266 -28.59 27.70 47.27
N GLN A 267 -29.59 28.37 46.72
CA GLN A 267 -30.72 28.88 47.50
C GLN A 267 -31.64 27.72 47.87
N ILE A 268 -31.46 27.18 49.08
CA ILE A 268 -32.41 26.24 49.67
C ILE A 268 -33.44 27.03 50.47
N ASP A 269 -34.65 27.03 49.97
CA ASP A 269 -35.83 27.51 50.69
C ASP A 269 -36.45 26.32 51.44
N PHE A 270 -36.08 26.20 52.73
CA PHE A 270 -36.55 25.12 53.59
C PHE A 270 -38.07 25.14 53.80
N GLU A 271 -38.70 26.31 53.77
CA GLU A 271 -40.14 26.46 53.99
C GLU A 271 -40.93 25.86 52.82
N THR A 272 -40.52 26.17 51.58
CA THR A 272 -41.12 25.59 50.37
C THR A 272 -40.73 24.12 50.12
N MET A 273 -39.58 23.67 50.63
CA MET A 273 -39.16 22.27 50.54
C MET A 273 -39.94 21.34 51.47
N VAL A 274 -40.23 21.79 52.69
CA VAL A 274 -40.97 21.00 53.69
C VAL A 274 -42.47 21.16 53.50
N ASN A 275 -42.95 22.32 53.06
CA ASN A 275 -44.35 22.57 52.74
C ASN A 275 -44.53 23.18 51.34
N PRO A 276 -44.41 22.36 50.27
CA PRO A 276 -44.56 22.86 48.92
C PRO A 276 -45.99 23.32 48.66
N ALA A 277 -46.16 24.42 47.93
CA ALA A 277 -47.48 24.97 47.58
C ALA A 277 -48.41 24.00 46.79
N TRP A 278 -47.88 22.87 46.32
CA TRP A 278 -48.61 21.81 45.62
C TRP A 278 -48.99 20.61 46.52
N LEU A 279 -48.57 20.59 47.79
CA LEU A 279 -48.89 19.55 48.76
C LEU A 279 -50.02 20.05 49.71
N PRO A 280 -51.19 19.39 49.78
CA PRO A 280 -52.29 19.84 50.64
C PRO A 280 -51.95 19.64 52.13
N ALA A 281 -52.27 20.65 52.95
CA ALA A 281 -51.80 20.85 54.32
C ALA A 281 -52.21 19.81 55.40
N ASP A 282 -52.76 18.65 55.04
CA ASP A 282 -53.33 17.66 55.98
C ASP A 282 -52.82 16.23 55.75
N GLN A 283 -51.50 15.98 55.86
CA GLN A 283 -50.97 14.60 55.95
C GLN A 283 -49.90 14.37 57.04
N ASP A 284 -49.81 15.22 58.07
CA ASP A 284 -48.89 15.02 59.21
C ASP A 284 -49.56 14.49 60.51
N ALA A 285 -50.80 14.02 60.46
CA ALA A 285 -51.52 13.56 61.65
C ALA A 285 -51.65 12.04 61.83
N ALA A 286 -51.11 11.20 60.94
CA ALA A 286 -51.31 9.75 61.05
C ALA A 286 -50.17 8.89 60.50
N ALA A 287 -49.06 8.77 61.23
CA ALA A 287 -48.25 7.54 61.24
C ALA A 287 -47.15 7.59 62.32
N PHE A 288 -47.56 7.77 63.58
CA PHE A 288 -46.79 7.25 64.71
C PHE A 288 -47.79 6.79 65.79
N ASP A 289 -48.35 5.59 65.63
CA ASP A 289 -48.56 4.68 66.75
C ASP A 289 -48.83 3.23 66.29
N ALA A 290 -48.10 2.29 66.92
CA ALA A 290 -48.41 0.88 67.24
C ALA A 290 -49.14 -0.02 66.20
N THR A 291 -48.78 -1.29 65.92
CA THR A 291 -48.01 -2.30 66.67
C THR A 291 -47.89 -3.56 65.80
N ASN A 292 -46.77 -4.28 65.94
CA ASN A 292 -46.65 -5.74 66.07
C ASN A 292 -47.58 -6.74 65.33
N VAL A 293 -46.90 -7.70 64.69
CA VAL A 293 -47.04 -9.18 64.88
C VAL A 293 -48.19 -9.91 64.17
N GLU A 294 -47.74 -10.81 63.29
CA GLU A 294 -48.24 -12.15 62.95
C GLU A 294 -49.67 -12.38 62.42
N GLN A 295 -49.65 -13.23 61.38
CA GLN A 295 -50.71 -13.99 60.68
C GLN A 295 -51.41 -13.30 59.52
#